data_AF-A0A965WIJ7-F1
#
_entry.id   AF-A0A965WIJ7-F1
#
_cell.length_a   1.000
_cell.length_b   1.000
_cell.length_c   1.000
_cell.angle_alpha   90.00
_cell.angle_beta   90.00
_cell.angle_gamma   90.00
#
_symmetry.space_group_name_H-M   'P 1'
#
loop_
_entity.id
_entity.type
_entity.pdbx_description
1 polymer ?
#
loop_
_entity_poly.entity_id
_entity_poly.type
_entity_poly.pdbx_seq_one_letter_code
_entity_poly.pdbx_strand_id
1 'polypeptide(L)'
;MILNAKELGYQKLNEVVREASEDVIINECCGERFIGCGAAGKNITINGIPGNALGAYLDGATITVNGNAQDAVGDTMNDGRIIVNGNVGDALGYAMRGGKILIKDNSGYRTGIHMKQYKEKCPIIVVGGRTGSFLGEYLAGGTIIVLGLNCETVPLGNFTGTGMHGGEIWVRSAKEIANLPAQVSAKKATKEELKRIKPYITEYAELFGIDEQIIYGVQFYLLKPNAKNPYKQLYTEN
;
A
#
# COMPACT_ATOMS: atom_id res chain seq x y z
N MET A 1 -8.32 13.85 21.43
CA MET A 1 -9.47 13.04 21.89
C MET A 1 -9.04 11.59 22.11
N ILE A 2 -9.55 10.90 23.14
CA ILE A 2 -9.34 9.46 23.37
C ILE A 2 -10.70 8.75 23.33
N LEU A 3 -10.82 7.68 22.56
CA LEU A 3 -12.05 6.92 22.32
C LEU A 3 -11.84 5.44 22.65
N ASN A 4 -12.89 4.77 23.12
CA ASN A 4 -12.93 3.31 23.27
C ASN A 4 -13.82 2.72 22.17
N ALA A 5 -13.22 1.97 21.24
CA ALA A 5 -13.93 1.42 20.09
C ALA A 5 -14.98 0.38 20.50
N LYS A 6 -14.65 -0.48 21.47
CA LYS A 6 -15.51 -1.55 21.98
C LYS A 6 -16.82 -1.01 22.57
N GLU A 7 -16.77 0.16 23.21
CA GLU A 7 -17.94 0.80 23.81
C GLU A 7 -18.81 1.51 22.77
N LEU A 8 -18.20 2.15 21.76
CA LEU A 8 -18.93 2.93 20.77
C LEU A 8 -19.51 2.09 19.63
N GLY A 9 -18.83 0.98 19.29
CA GLY A 9 -19.08 0.26 18.05
C GLY A 9 -18.74 1.09 16.80
N TYR A 10 -18.76 0.46 15.62
CA TYR A 10 -18.21 1.09 14.42
C TYR A 10 -18.97 2.35 13.98
N GLN A 11 -20.31 2.37 14.06
CA GLN A 11 -21.10 3.52 13.55
C GLN A 11 -20.79 4.78 14.35
N LYS A 12 -20.93 4.71 15.68
CA LYS A 12 -20.74 5.88 16.54
C LYS A 12 -19.28 6.33 16.55
N LEU A 13 -18.35 5.38 16.56
CA LEU A 13 -16.93 5.68 16.46
C LEU A 13 -16.62 6.52 15.21
N ASN A 14 -17.15 6.12 14.05
CA ASN A 14 -16.92 6.84 12.79
C ASN A 14 -17.52 8.25 12.78
N GLU A 15 -18.70 8.45 13.37
CA GLU A 15 -19.29 9.79 13.53
C GLU A 15 -18.36 10.70 14.35
N VAL A 16 -17.93 10.22 15.53
CA VAL A 16 -17.10 11.01 16.44
C VAL A 16 -15.74 11.32 15.80
N VAL A 17 -15.10 10.35 15.13
CA VAL A 17 -13.83 10.56 14.41
C VAL A 17 -13.97 11.57 13.27
N ARG A 18 -15.11 11.58 12.58
CA ARG A 18 -15.38 12.52 11.48
C ARG A 18 -15.52 13.94 12.01
N GLU A 19 -16.26 14.12 13.09
CA GLU A 19 -16.58 15.42 13.69
C GLU A 19 -15.41 16.02 14.50
N ALA A 20 -14.50 15.19 15.01
CA ALA A 20 -13.34 15.66 15.77
C ALA A 20 -12.47 16.61 14.93
N SER A 21 -12.11 17.77 15.49
CA SER A 21 -11.16 18.71 14.86
C SER A 21 -9.73 18.51 15.37
N GLU A 22 -9.58 17.90 16.54
CA GLU A 22 -8.31 17.48 17.11
C GLU A 22 -7.89 16.04 16.72
N ASP A 23 -6.66 15.69 17.07
CA ASP A 23 -6.13 14.35 16.93
C ASP A 23 -6.90 13.34 17.79
N VAL A 24 -7.07 12.12 17.27
CA VAL A 24 -7.87 11.06 17.89
C VAL A 24 -7.00 9.85 18.20
N ILE A 25 -7.14 9.30 19.41
CA ILE A 25 -6.59 8.01 19.81
C ILE A 25 -7.75 7.06 20.07
N ILE A 26 -7.73 5.90 19.42
CA ILE A 26 -8.77 4.87 19.51
C ILE A 26 -8.16 3.65 20.19
N ASN A 27 -8.69 3.26 21.34
CA ASN A 27 -8.29 2.07 22.10
C ASN A 27 -9.29 0.94 21.93
N GLU A 28 -8.86 -0.29 22.23
CA GLU A 28 -9.69 -1.50 22.20
C GLU A 28 -10.36 -1.74 20.83
N CYS A 29 -9.69 -1.37 19.73
CA CYS A 29 -10.24 -1.58 18.39
C CYS A 29 -10.14 -3.07 18.00
N CYS A 30 -11.27 -3.66 17.62
CA CYS A 30 -11.39 -5.07 17.29
C CYS A 30 -12.41 -5.28 16.16
N GLY A 31 -12.07 -4.83 14.97
CA GLY A 31 -12.87 -5.04 13.76
C GLY A 31 -13.83 -3.89 13.42
N GLU A 32 -13.78 -2.74 14.11
CA GLU A 32 -14.54 -1.57 13.70
C GLU A 32 -14.10 -1.10 12.32
N ARG A 33 -15.06 -1.05 11.40
CA ARG A 33 -14.84 -0.79 9.96
C ARG A 33 -14.86 0.70 9.65
N PHE A 34 -14.31 1.09 8.52
CA PHE A 34 -14.39 2.44 7.94
C PHE A 34 -13.74 3.58 8.73
N ILE A 35 -12.95 3.29 9.77
CA ILE A 35 -12.30 4.32 10.59
C ILE A 35 -11.49 5.26 9.70
N GLY A 36 -11.67 6.57 9.88
CA GLY A 36 -10.98 7.60 9.11
C GLY A 36 -11.50 7.79 7.69
N CYS A 37 -12.68 7.23 7.35
CA CYS A 37 -13.27 7.40 6.02
C CYS A 37 -13.49 8.88 5.69
N GLY A 38 -12.90 9.37 4.59
CA GLY A 38 -12.99 10.77 4.18
C GLY A 38 -12.31 11.77 5.12
N ALA A 39 -11.48 11.31 6.06
CA ALA A 39 -10.84 12.19 7.03
C ALA A 39 -9.73 13.03 6.40
N ALA A 40 -9.59 14.27 6.88
CA ALA A 40 -8.57 15.22 6.49
C ALA A 40 -8.03 15.97 7.72
N GLY A 41 -6.79 16.46 7.64
CA GLY A 41 -6.26 17.49 8.56
C GLY A 41 -6.08 17.08 10.03
N LYS A 42 -6.05 15.78 10.34
CA LYS A 42 -5.89 15.26 11.71
C LYS A 42 -5.08 13.97 11.75
N ASN A 43 -4.56 13.63 12.92
CA ASN A 43 -3.93 12.34 13.18
C ASN A 43 -4.91 11.40 13.90
N ILE A 44 -4.97 10.14 13.46
CA ILE A 44 -5.79 9.08 14.06
C ILE A 44 -4.86 7.94 14.44
N THR A 45 -4.66 7.72 15.73
CA THR A 45 -3.89 6.58 16.26
C THR A 45 -4.84 5.48 16.70
N ILE A 46 -4.62 4.25 16.24
CA ILE A 46 -5.47 3.09 16.55
C ILE A 46 -4.64 2.05 17.29
N ASN A 47 -5.04 1.75 18.53
CA ASN A 47 -4.51 0.68 19.35
C ASN A 47 -5.47 -0.52 19.27
N GLY A 48 -5.09 -1.51 18.46
CA GLY A 48 -5.91 -2.68 18.15
C GLY A 48 -5.88 -3.05 16.67
N ILE A 49 -6.89 -3.77 16.22
CA ILE A 49 -7.04 -4.24 14.83
C ILE A 49 -8.29 -3.59 14.22
N PRO A 50 -8.17 -2.54 13.40
CA PRO A 50 -9.32 -2.01 12.66
C PRO A 50 -9.83 -3.03 11.64
N GLY A 51 -11.14 -2.99 11.43
CA GLY A 51 -11.81 -3.82 10.44
C GLY A 51 -11.62 -3.31 9.01
N ASN A 52 -12.37 -3.92 8.09
CA ASN A 52 -12.27 -3.59 6.66
C ASN A 52 -12.50 -2.10 6.36
N ALA A 53 -11.87 -1.65 5.28
CA ALA A 53 -12.01 -0.30 4.71
C ALA A 53 -11.50 0.83 5.61
N LEU A 54 -10.49 0.56 6.45
CA LEU A 54 -9.74 1.60 7.17
C LEU A 54 -9.23 2.67 6.18
N GLY A 55 -9.51 3.95 6.44
CA GLY A 55 -9.06 5.04 5.60
C GLY A 55 -9.63 5.01 4.18
N ALA A 56 -10.81 4.43 3.97
CA ALA A 56 -11.50 4.54 2.70
C ALA A 56 -11.75 6.02 2.34
N TYR A 57 -11.51 6.41 1.09
CA TYR A 57 -11.63 7.80 0.64
C TYR A 57 -10.81 8.81 1.47
N LEU A 58 -9.74 8.39 2.15
CA LEU A 58 -8.89 9.30 2.95
C LEU A 58 -8.42 10.48 2.08
N ASP A 59 -8.48 11.68 2.64
CA ASP A 59 -8.26 12.92 1.89
C ASP A 59 -7.38 13.91 2.66
N GLY A 60 -6.29 13.40 3.25
CA GLY A 60 -5.25 14.22 3.88
C GLY A 60 -5.08 14.07 5.38
N ALA A 61 -5.76 13.12 6.04
CA ALA A 61 -5.44 12.73 7.42
C ALA A 61 -4.27 11.74 7.47
N THR A 62 -3.66 11.60 8.65
CA THR A 62 -2.66 10.57 8.93
C THR A 62 -3.25 9.54 9.88
N ILE A 63 -3.23 8.26 9.49
CA ILE A 63 -3.70 7.14 10.31
C ILE A 63 -2.50 6.28 10.68
N THR A 64 -2.32 6.00 11.97
CA THR A 64 -1.30 5.07 12.50
C THR A 64 -1.99 3.93 13.23
N VAL A 65 -1.74 2.69 12.81
CA VAL A 65 -2.26 1.48 13.44
C VAL A 65 -1.14 0.77 14.19
N ASN A 66 -1.29 0.64 15.51
CA ASN A 66 -0.36 -0.07 16.40
C ASN A 66 -0.69 -1.57 16.47
N GLY A 67 -0.85 -2.20 15.30
CA GLY A 67 -1.28 -3.58 15.16
C GLY A 67 -1.41 -3.98 13.69
N ASN A 68 -2.21 -5.02 13.44
CA ASN A 68 -2.61 -5.40 12.08
C ASN A 68 -3.85 -4.61 11.63
N ALA A 69 -4.14 -4.58 10.34
CA ALA A 69 -5.44 -4.14 9.82
C ALA A 69 -6.03 -5.22 8.89
N GLN A 70 -7.36 -5.23 8.73
CA GLN A 70 -8.03 -6.18 7.84
C GLN A 70 -7.97 -5.72 6.36
N ASP A 71 -9.03 -6.00 5.59
CA ASP A 71 -9.02 -5.83 4.14
C ASP A 71 -9.33 -4.39 3.71
N ALA A 72 -9.00 -4.06 2.46
CA ALA A 72 -9.36 -2.82 1.76
C ALA A 72 -8.88 -1.54 2.47
N VAL A 73 -7.75 -1.60 3.19
CA VAL A 73 -7.11 -0.42 3.78
C VAL A 73 -6.77 0.58 2.67
N GLY A 74 -7.21 1.83 2.81
CA GLY A 74 -6.95 2.88 1.81
C GLY A 74 -7.76 2.74 0.51
N ASP A 75 -8.91 2.06 0.53
CA ASP A 75 -9.81 1.98 -0.62
C ASP A 75 -10.18 3.39 -1.12
N THR A 76 -9.91 3.65 -2.40
CA THR A 76 -10.19 4.90 -3.10
C THR A 76 -9.57 6.12 -2.40
N MET A 77 -8.47 5.91 -1.66
CA MET A 77 -7.70 6.97 -0.99
C MET A 77 -7.22 8.03 -2.00
N ASN A 78 -7.47 9.30 -1.66
CA ASN A 78 -7.19 10.45 -2.52
C ASN A 78 -5.94 11.22 -2.08
N ASP A 79 -5.72 11.33 -0.77
CA ASP A 79 -4.53 11.91 -0.16
C ASP A 79 -4.37 11.48 1.31
N GLY A 80 -3.25 11.84 1.93
CA GLY A 80 -2.94 11.54 3.33
C GLY A 80 -1.95 10.39 3.49
N ARG A 81 -1.91 9.81 4.69
CA ARG A 81 -0.93 8.79 5.06
C ARG A 81 -1.55 7.71 5.92
N ILE A 82 -1.27 6.44 5.60
CA ILE A 82 -1.64 5.29 6.46
C ILE A 82 -0.36 4.53 6.82
N ILE A 83 -0.15 4.29 8.11
CA ILE A 83 0.99 3.54 8.65
C ILE A 83 0.44 2.37 9.45
N VAL A 84 0.89 1.15 9.14
CA VAL A 84 0.48 -0.05 9.87
C VAL A 84 1.72 -0.75 10.41
N ASN A 85 1.80 -0.87 11.75
CA ASN A 85 2.92 -1.50 12.48
C ASN A 85 2.90 -3.04 12.44
N GLY A 86 2.07 -3.63 11.59
CA GLY A 86 1.90 -5.07 11.42
C GLY A 86 1.54 -5.44 9.98
N ASN A 87 0.65 -6.41 9.83
CA ASN A 87 0.16 -6.93 8.55
C ASN A 87 -1.14 -6.26 8.13
N VAL A 88 -1.42 -6.30 6.83
CA VAL A 88 -2.72 -5.93 6.25
C VAL A 88 -3.31 -7.05 5.41
N GLY A 89 -4.63 -7.09 5.35
CA GLY A 89 -5.38 -8.05 4.55
C GLY A 89 -5.34 -7.76 3.05
N ASP A 90 -6.38 -8.23 2.37
CA ASP A 90 -6.49 -8.16 0.91
C ASP A 90 -6.87 -6.75 0.44
N ALA A 91 -6.64 -6.47 -0.85
CA ALA A 91 -7.05 -5.25 -1.54
C ALA A 91 -6.51 -3.94 -0.93
N LEU A 92 -5.33 -3.98 -0.31
CA LEU A 92 -4.60 -2.79 0.16
C LEU A 92 -4.50 -1.73 -0.96
N GLY A 93 -4.97 -0.52 -0.70
CA GLY A 93 -4.92 0.60 -1.65
C GLY A 93 -5.79 0.40 -2.89
N TYR A 94 -6.88 -0.36 -2.80
CA TYR A 94 -7.82 -0.54 -3.91
C TYR A 94 -8.20 0.81 -4.52
N ALA A 95 -8.01 0.98 -5.82
CA ALA A 95 -8.39 2.16 -6.58
C ALA A 95 -7.82 3.51 -6.08
N MET A 96 -6.79 3.49 -5.20
CA MET A 96 -6.19 4.71 -4.65
C MET A 96 -5.58 5.59 -5.74
N ARG A 97 -5.66 6.91 -5.53
CA ARG A 97 -5.26 7.95 -6.48
C ARG A 97 -4.13 8.85 -5.97
N GLY A 98 -3.96 8.95 -4.66
CA GLY A 98 -2.90 9.75 -4.05
C GLY A 98 -2.60 9.31 -2.62
N GLY A 99 -1.73 10.06 -1.95
CA GLY A 99 -1.25 9.75 -0.61
C GLY A 99 -0.28 8.55 -0.55
N LYS A 100 0.06 8.15 0.67
CA LYS A 100 1.07 7.11 0.95
C LYS A 100 0.56 6.07 1.95
N ILE A 101 0.81 4.80 1.68
CA ILE A 101 0.55 3.70 2.62
C ILE A 101 1.85 2.96 2.91
N LEU A 102 2.21 2.84 4.19
CA LEU A 102 3.44 2.16 4.65
C LEU A 102 3.06 1.01 5.60
N ILE A 103 3.38 -0.21 5.20
CA ILE A 103 3.07 -1.44 5.92
C ILE A 103 4.37 -2.07 6.40
N LYS A 104 4.51 -2.25 7.71
CA LYS A 104 5.72 -2.82 8.31
C LYS A 104 5.99 -4.26 7.86
N ASP A 105 4.94 -5.10 7.89
CA ASP A 105 5.08 -6.52 7.58
C ASP A 105 4.48 -6.82 6.21
N ASN A 106 3.50 -7.72 6.14
CA ASN A 106 2.99 -8.27 4.89
C ASN A 106 1.66 -7.66 4.46
N SER A 107 1.35 -7.76 3.18
CA SER A 107 0.03 -7.47 2.64
C SER A 107 -0.57 -8.68 1.92
N GLY A 108 -1.90 -8.73 1.88
CA GLY A 108 -2.67 -9.79 1.24
C GLY A 108 -2.69 -9.70 -0.29
N TYR A 109 -3.70 -10.34 -0.86
CA TYR A 109 -3.95 -10.47 -2.29
C TYR A 109 -4.38 -9.11 -2.84
N ARG A 110 -4.12 -8.86 -4.13
CA ARG A 110 -4.61 -7.66 -4.83
C ARG A 110 -4.18 -6.32 -4.25
N THR A 111 -3.01 -6.29 -3.61
CA THR A 111 -2.39 -5.03 -3.19
C THR A 111 -2.20 -4.10 -4.40
N GLY A 112 -2.73 -2.87 -4.32
CA GLY A 112 -2.68 -1.87 -5.37
C GLY A 112 -3.59 -2.14 -6.57
N ILE A 113 -4.62 -2.99 -6.43
CA ILE A 113 -5.55 -3.24 -7.54
C ILE A 113 -6.23 -1.93 -7.99
N HIS A 114 -6.28 -1.67 -9.29
CA HIS A 114 -6.83 -0.45 -9.90
C HIS A 114 -6.23 0.89 -9.40
N MET A 115 -5.08 0.87 -8.74
CA MET A 115 -4.33 2.06 -8.34
C MET A 115 -3.94 2.88 -9.58
N LYS A 116 -4.12 4.20 -9.53
CA LYS A 116 -3.99 5.08 -10.70
C LYS A 116 -3.40 6.44 -10.33
N GLN A 117 -2.60 7.00 -11.22
CA GLN A 117 -2.01 8.34 -11.07
C GLN A 117 -2.74 9.33 -11.97
N TYR A 118 -2.89 10.57 -11.51
CA TYR A 118 -3.40 11.66 -12.34
C TYR A 118 -2.66 12.95 -12.03
N LYS A 119 -1.96 13.49 -13.03
CA LYS A 119 -1.13 14.71 -12.92
C LYS A 119 -0.16 14.61 -11.72
N GLU A 120 -0.26 15.52 -10.76
CA GLU A 120 0.55 15.57 -9.54
C GLU A 120 0.20 14.50 -8.50
N LYS A 121 -0.96 13.84 -8.62
CA LYS A 121 -1.37 12.78 -7.69
C LYS A 121 -0.73 11.45 -8.04
N CYS A 122 0.36 11.14 -7.35
CA CYS A 122 1.14 9.92 -7.48
C CYS A 122 0.98 9.06 -6.21
N PRO A 123 0.10 8.05 -6.20
CA PRO A 123 -0.10 7.23 -5.02
C PRO A 123 1.13 6.33 -4.78
N ILE A 124 1.47 6.09 -3.51
CA ILE A 124 2.61 5.25 -3.11
C ILE A 124 2.18 4.19 -2.10
N ILE A 125 2.63 2.95 -2.31
CA ILE A 125 2.52 1.86 -1.33
C ILE A 125 3.92 1.30 -1.06
N VAL A 126 4.28 1.14 0.22
CA VAL A 126 5.50 0.44 0.67
C VAL A 126 5.09 -0.71 1.57
N VAL A 127 5.52 -1.93 1.23
CA VAL A 127 5.32 -3.15 2.02
C VAL A 127 6.68 -3.70 2.43
N GLY A 128 6.89 -3.86 3.73
CA GLY A 128 8.15 -4.33 4.30
C GLY A 128 8.46 -5.79 4.00
N GLY A 129 7.47 -6.65 4.19
CA GLY A 129 7.55 -8.09 3.97
C GLY A 129 7.20 -8.47 2.53
N ARG A 130 6.25 -9.41 2.39
CA ARG A 130 5.76 -9.91 1.10
C ARG A 130 4.34 -9.48 0.79
N THR A 131 3.95 -9.66 -0.46
CA THR A 131 2.59 -9.47 -0.93
C THR A 131 1.98 -10.79 -1.41
N GLY A 132 0.65 -10.88 -1.37
CA GLY A 132 -0.11 -12.00 -1.94
C GLY A 132 -0.13 -12.00 -3.47
N SER A 133 -0.99 -12.84 -4.05
CA SER A 133 -1.18 -12.90 -5.51
C SER A 133 -1.85 -11.62 -6.04
N PHE A 134 -1.72 -11.36 -7.34
CA PHE A 134 -2.34 -10.23 -8.04
C PHE A 134 -1.87 -8.84 -7.56
N LEU A 135 -0.62 -8.74 -7.10
CA LEU A 135 0.01 -7.44 -6.80
C LEU A 135 -0.08 -6.52 -8.03
N GLY A 136 -0.63 -5.32 -7.88
CA GLY A 136 -0.74 -4.33 -8.94
C GLY A 136 -1.65 -4.76 -10.11
N GLU A 137 -2.66 -5.58 -9.85
CA GLU A 137 -3.67 -5.94 -10.85
C GLU A 137 -4.37 -4.67 -11.38
N TYR A 138 -4.41 -4.48 -12.69
CA TYR A 138 -4.92 -3.26 -13.35
C TYR A 138 -4.27 -1.94 -12.89
N LEU A 139 -3.01 -1.98 -12.45
CA LEU A 139 -2.26 -0.78 -12.08
C LEU A 139 -2.11 0.16 -13.28
N ALA A 140 -2.56 1.41 -13.10
CA ALA A 140 -2.56 2.45 -14.13
C ALA A 140 -1.67 3.65 -13.78
N GLY A 141 -0.93 3.59 -12.67
CA GLY A 141 -0.02 4.66 -12.23
C GLY A 141 0.35 4.58 -10.75
N GLY A 142 1.34 5.37 -10.34
CA GLY A 142 1.88 5.34 -8.98
C GLY A 142 3.02 4.33 -8.79
N THR A 143 3.46 4.19 -7.53
CA THR A 143 4.63 3.39 -7.16
C THR A 143 4.28 2.40 -6.05
N ILE A 144 4.55 1.11 -6.27
CA ILE A 144 4.47 0.09 -5.24
C ILE A 144 5.88 -0.44 -4.97
N ILE A 145 6.28 -0.52 -3.70
CA ILE A 145 7.60 -1.01 -3.27
C ILE A 145 7.39 -2.20 -2.33
N VAL A 146 8.00 -3.35 -2.65
CA VAL A 146 8.00 -4.56 -1.84
C VAL A 146 9.42 -4.86 -1.40
N LEU A 147 9.69 -4.74 -0.10
CA LEU A 147 11.05 -4.82 0.45
C LEU A 147 11.49 -6.27 0.76
N GLY A 148 10.57 -7.22 0.90
CA GLY A 148 10.91 -8.62 1.14
C GLY A 148 11.84 -8.80 2.34
N LEU A 149 11.70 -7.96 3.37
CA LEU A 149 12.47 -8.08 4.59
C LEU A 149 12.16 -9.44 5.22
N ASN A 150 13.20 -10.12 5.67
CA ASN A 150 13.12 -11.48 6.24
C ASN A 150 12.48 -12.52 5.29
N CYS A 151 12.57 -12.31 3.97
CA CYS A 151 12.13 -13.29 2.96
C CYS A 151 13.32 -13.95 2.25
N GLU A 152 13.35 -15.29 2.25
CA GLU A 152 14.33 -16.09 1.52
C GLU A 152 13.91 -16.40 0.07
N THR A 153 12.63 -16.20 -0.23
CA THR A 153 12.04 -16.38 -1.56
C THR A 153 11.67 -15.02 -2.15
N VAL A 154 11.35 -15.01 -3.45
CA VAL A 154 10.77 -13.83 -4.09
C VAL A 154 9.52 -13.40 -3.28
N PRO A 155 9.41 -12.13 -2.86
CA PRO A 155 8.37 -11.68 -1.93
C PRO A 155 7.04 -11.35 -2.63
N LEU A 156 6.69 -12.12 -3.66
CA LEU A 156 5.54 -11.89 -4.54
C LEU A 156 4.70 -13.16 -4.66
N GLY A 157 3.38 -13.00 -4.73
CA GLY A 157 2.48 -14.05 -5.18
C GLY A 157 2.41 -14.17 -6.70
N ASN A 158 1.49 -15.04 -7.16
CA ASN A 158 1.27 -15.28 -8.58
C ASN A 158 0.59 -14.08 -9.26
N PHE A 159 0.69 -14.00 -10.59
CA PHE A 159 -0.05 -13.03 -11.41
C PHE A 159 0.26 -11.55 -11.11
N THR A 160 1.42 -11.25 -10.54
CA THR A 160 1.91 -9.88 -10.31
C THR A 160 1.88 -9.04 -11.59
N GLY A 161 1.22 -7.89 -11.54
CA GLY A 161 1.08 -6.93 -12.64
C GLY A 161 0.12 -7.37 -13.75
N THR A 162 -0.78 -8.31 -13.49
CA THR A 162 -1.83 -8.66 -14.46
C THR A 162 -2.67 -7.44 -14.81
N GLY A 163 -2.74 -7.10 -16.10
CA GLY A 163 -3.47 -5.92 -16.56
C GLY A 163 -2.77 -4.58 -16.24
N MET A 164 -1.48 -4.60 -15.88
CA MET A 164 -0.71 -3.37 -15.63
C MET A 164 -0.61 -2.53 -16.91
N HIS A 165 -1.14 -1.31 -16.87
CA HIS A 165 -1.14 -0.33 -17.95
C HIS A 165 -0.22 0.87 -17.67
N GLY A 166 0.15 1.09 -16.42
CA GLY A 166 1.02 2.18 -15.99
C GLY A 166 1.63 1.92 -14.61
N GLY A 167 2.39 2.90 -14.11
CA GLY A 167 3.03 2.83 -12.81
C GLY A 167 4.29 1.96 -12.76
N GLU A 168 4.82 1.78 -11.56
CA GLU A 168 6.05 1.04 -11.30
C GLU A 168 5.89 0.14 -10.07
N ILE A 169 6.36 -1.10 -10.17
CA ILE A 169 6.47 -2.01 -9.03
C ILE A 169 7.96 -2.27 -8.79
N TRP A 170 8.43 -2.01 -7.58
CA TRP A 170 9.81 -2.21 -7.16
C TRP A 170 9.89 -3.36 -6.18
N VAL A 171 10.78 -4.31 -6.44
CA VAL A 171 10.87 -5.55 -5.66
C VAL A 171 12.30 -5.76 -5.22
N ARG A 172 12.55 -5.72 -3.92
CA ARG A 172 13.82 -6.15 -3.33
C ARG A 172 13.82 -7.67 -3.23
N SER A 173 14.75 -8.33 -3.90
CA SER A 173 14.84 -9.80 -3.92
C SER A 173 16.27 -10.26 -4.20
N ALA A 174 16.73 -11.28 -3.45
CA ALA A 174 18.00 -11.95 -3.74
C ALA A 174 17.90 -12.91 -4.94
N LYS A 175 16.67 -13.30 -5.32
CA LYS A 175 16.37 -14.19 -6.46
C LYS A 175 15.84 -13.39 -7.64
N GLU A 176 16.10 -13.87 -8.85
CA GLU A 176 15.52 -13.33 -10.09
C GLU A 176 13.99 -13.40 -10.04
N ILE A 177 13.33 -12.39 -10.63
CA ILE A 177 11.87 -12.37 -10.73
C ILE A 177 11.46 -13.16 -11.97
N ALA A 178 10.65 -14.20 -11.76
CA ALA A 178 10.14 -15.08 -12.80
C ALA A 178 8.60 -15.18 -12.73
N ASN A 179 8.00 -15.91 -13.69
CA ASN A 179 6.55 -16.18 -13.75
C ASN A 179 5.68 -14.91 -13.80
N LEU A 180 6.19 -13.87 -14.45
CA LEU A 180 5.41 -12.67 -14.72
C LEU A 180 4.53 -12.86 -15.96
N PRO A 181 3.34 -12.24 -15.98
CA PRO A 181 2.53 -12.14 -17.19
C PRO A 181 3.32 -11.49 -18.34
N ALA A 182 3.07 -11.89 -19.58
CA ALA A 182 3.84 -11.42 -20.76
C ALA A 182 3.78 -9.89 -20.98
N GLN A 183 2.75 -9.24 -20.44
CA GLN A 183 2.55 -7.80 -20.44
C GLN A 183 3.36 -7.07 -19.36
N VAL A 184 4.09 -7.76 -18.50
CA VAL A 184 4.97 -7.17 -17.49
C VAL A 184 6.41 -7.50 -17.81
N SER A 185 7.25 -6.48 -17.81
CA SER A 185 8.70 -6.61 -17.93
C SER A 185 9.35 -6.43 -16.56
N ALA A 186 10.38 -7.21 -16.25
CA ALA A 186 11.23 -7.01 -15.09
C ALA A 186 12.67 -6.77 -15.54
N LYS A 187 13.36 -5.84 -14.86
CA LYS A 187 14.79 -5.63 -15.01
C LYS A 187 15.43 -5.35 -13.66
N LYS A 188 16.73 -5.61 -13.54
CA LYS A 188 17.52 -5.14 -12.39
C LYS A 188 17.55 -3.62 -12.40
N ALA A 189 17.22 -3.02 -11.26
CA ALA A 189 17.28 -1.58 -11.07
C ALA A 189 18.73 -1.11 -10.95
N THR A 190 19.04 0.01 -11.59
CA THR A 190 20.33 0.71 -11.44
C THR A 190 20.34 1.59 -10.19
N LYS A 191 21.55 1.96 -9.72
CA LYS A 191 21.71 2.92 -8.62
C LYS A 191 21.04 4.27 -8.89
N GLU A 192 21.04 4.72 -10.14
CA GLU A 192 20.39 5.98 -10.54
C GLU A 192 18.87 5.88 -10.41
N GLU A 193 18.28 4.79 -10.91
CA GLU A 193 16.85 4.56 -10.80
C GLU A 193 16.39 4.47 -9.35
N LEU A 194 17.20 3.86 -8.47
CA LEU A 194 16.90 3.75 -7.04
C LEU A 194 16.78 5.09 -6.33
N LYS A 195 17.39 6.17 -6.83
CA LYS A 195 17.19 7.51 -6.26
C LYS A 195 15.73 7.95 -6.26
N ARG A 196 14.92 7.43 -7.21
CA ARG A 196 13.49 7.76 -7.34
C ARG A 196 12.63 7.21 -6.21
N ILE A 197 13.06 6.09 -5.61
CA ILE A 197 12.33 5.47 -4.48
C ILE A 197 13.02 5.67 -3.13
N LYS A 198 14.22 6.25 -3.12
CA LYS A 198 14.99 6.52 -1.90
C LYS A 198 14.18 7.28 -0.83
N PRO A 199 13.44 8.36 -1.15
CA PRO A 199 12.67 9.07 -0.13
C PRO A 199 11.66 8.17 0.62
N TYR A 200 11.03 7.23 -0.10
CA TYR A 200 10.05 6.31 0.49
C TYR A 200 10.71 5.20 1.31
N ILE A 201 11.91 4.76 0.92
CA ILE A 201 12.71 3.80 1.67
C ILE A 201 13.24 4.43 2.97
N THR A 202 13.76 5.65 2.91
CA THR A 202 14.21 6.40 4.09
C THR A 202 13.06 6.62 5.08
N GLU A 203 11.89 7.07 4.59
CA GLU A 203 10.71 7.24 5.43
C GLU A 203 10.26 5.92 6.10
N TYR A 204 10.26 4.82 5.34
CA TYR A 204 9.95 3.50 5.87
C TYR A 204 10.97 3.05 6.94
N ALA A 205 12.26 3.24 6.66
CA ALA A 205 13.37 2.88 7.54
C ALA A 205 13.30 3.63 8.88
N GLU A 206 13.06 4.95 8.83
CA GLU A 206 12.89 5.80 10.01
C GLU A 206 11.67 5.40 10.84
N LEU A 207 10.52 5.18 10.19
CA LEU A 207 9.27 4.81 10.87
C LEU A 207 9.39 3.50 11.65
N PHE A 208 10.05 2.51 11.06
CA PHE A 208 10.07 1.15 11.61
C PHE A 208 11.41 0.77 12.24
N GLY A 209 12.35 1.72 12.35
CA GLY A 209 13.65 1.52 13.00
C GLY A 209 14.54 0.51 12.27
N ILE A 210 14.55 0.56 10.93
CA ILE A 210 15.31 -0.38 10.09
C ILE A 210 16.50 0.34 9.48
N ASP A 211 17.68 -0.27 9.53
CA ASP A 211 18.86 0.26 8.85
C ASP A 211 18.68 0.19 7.32
N GLU A 212 18.75 1.33 6.64
CA GLU A 212 18.69 1.43 5.18
C GLU A 212 19.73 0.53 4.48
N GLN A 213 20.89 0.29 5.10
CA GLN A 213 21.91 -0.59 4.54
C GLN A 213 21.41 -2.03 4.39
N ILE A 214 20.55 -2.51 5.30
CA ILE A 214 19.91 -3.82 5.19
C ILE A 214 18.99 -3.87 3.96
N ILE A 215 18.30 -2.76 3.69
CA ILE A 215 17.40 -2.64 2.53
C ILE A 215 18.23 -2.62 1.24
N TYR A 216 19.23 -1.74 1.13
CA TYR A 216 20.02 -1.59 -0.08
C TYR A 216 21.08 -2.68 -0.31
N GLY A 217 21.35 -3.52 0.69
CA GLY A 217 22.26 -4.67 0.58
C GLY A 217 21.77 -5.79 -0.34
N VAL A 218 20.54 -5.69 -0.88
CA VAL A 218 19.94 -6.69 -1.78
C VAL A 218 19.50 -6.02 -3.09
N GLN A 219 19.55 -6.78 -4.18
CA GLN A 219 19.15 -6.33 -5.51
C GLN A 219 17.66 -5.90 -5.53
N PHE A 220 17.39 -4.80 -6.23
CA PHE A 220 16.05 -4.38 -6.59
C PHE A 220 15.74 -4.71 -8.05
N TYR A 221 14.51 -5.10 -8.32
CA TYR A 221 13.94 -5.26 -9.65
C TYR A 221 12.87 -4.21 -9.88
N LEU A 222 12.86 -3.63 -11.08
CA LEU A 222 11.86 -2.69 -11.53
C LEU A 222 10.95 -3.38 -12.54
N LEU A 223 9.67 -3.46 -12.19
CA LEU A 223 8.61 -4.01 -13.03
C LEU A 223 7.80 -2.88 -13.65
N LYS A 224 7.56 -2.99 -14.96
CA LYS A 224 6.81 -2.01 -15.79
C LYS A 224 5.94 -2.70 -16.83
N PRO A 225 4.88 -2.04 -17.34
CA PRO A 225 4.17 -2.50 -18.53
C PRO A 225 5.15 -2.74 -19.68
N ASN A 226 5.01 -3.88 -20.34
CA ASN A 226 5.83 -4.24 -21.48
C ASN A 226 5.36 -3.47 -22.71
N ALA A 227 6.12 -2.44 -23.11
CA ALA A 227 5.81 -1.58 -24.25
C ALA A 227 5.76 -2.32 -25.61
N LYS A 228 6.22 -3.58 -25.69
CA LYS A 228 6.13 -4.40 -26.91
C LYS A 228 4.78 -5.13 -27.06
N ASN A 229 4.00 -5.27 -25.98
CA ASN A 229 2.66 -5.89 -25.99
C ASN A 229 1.61 -5.02 -25.28
N PRO A 230 1.44 -3.73 -25.63
CA PRO A 230 0.53 -2.86 -24.89
C PRO A 230 -0.95 -3.19 -25.12
N TYR A 231 -1.31 -3.81 -26.26
CA TYR A 231 -2.72 -3.94 -26.71
C TYR A 231 -3.05 -5.22 -27.49
N LYS A 232 -2.43 -6.37 -27.19
CA LYS A 232 -2.70 -7.59 -28.01
C LYS A 232 -4.12 -8.15 -27.85
N GLN A 233 -4.95 -7.58 -26.98
CA GLN A 233 -6.40 -7.67 -27.00
C GLN A 233 -6.99 -6.36 -26.44
N LEU A 234 -7.47 -5.49 -27.33
CA LEU A 234 -8.47 -4.49 -26.95
C LEU A 234 -9.82 -5.21 -26.82
N TYR A 235 -10.69 -4.76 -25.90
CA TYR A 235 -12.03 -5.32 -25.65
C TYR A 235 -13.03 -5.10 -26.80
N THR A 236 -12.56 -5.04 -28.04
CA THR A 236 -13.36 -4.85 -29.23
C THR A 236 -12.88 -5.82 -30.29
N GLU A 237 -13.76 -6.74 -30.70
CA GLU A 237 -13.61 -7.45 -31.97
C GLU A 237 -13.82 -6.42 -33.09
N ASN A 238 -12.89 -6.33 -34.04
CA ASN A 238 -13.09 -5.63 -35.30
C ASN A 238 -13.87 -6.53 -36.26
#